data_AF-A0A4Q2XMQ9-F1
#
_entry.id   AF-A0A4Q2XMQ9-F1
#
_cell.length_a   1.000
_cell.length_b   1.000
_cell.length_c   1.000
_cell.angle_alpha   90.00
_cell.angle_beta   90.00
_cell.angle_gamma   90.00
#
_symmetry.space_group_name_H-M   'P 1'
#
loop_
_entity.id
_entity.type
_entity.pdbx_description
1 polymer ?
#
loop_
_entity_poly.entity_id
_entity_poly.type
_entity_poly.pdbx_seq_one_letter_code
_entity_poly.pdbx_strand_id
1 'polypeptide(L)'
;MAKDQKPSALPYDTETLLAGGFGRLADFEMWLRTASCEDTARLILGLKAQQAQQALWNAPVTTLLVRRFREFSVDNRFAVLVKLNADTKRVEVSGCHRIFGDLAEDALPRRAGDFLALKLPQSPVRDQAMGGVARIMAKTSLGEALDWLDAHQFGGKVNYETLSARRSAVSQAASTNPAAVAQLLLDRPGLFENSGGPQQVKSLFETWARKDPAGAAAWLETHPLPAAYQEMAEPVLASERLRRESLERDDRLTNAWSNG
;
A
#
# COMPACT_ATOMS: atom_id res chain seq x y z
N MET A 1 19.09 -33.06 -31.74
CA MET A 1 18.38 -31.76 -31.86
C MET A 1 16.90 -32.02 -31.60
N ALA A 2 16.41 -31.72 -30.40
CA ALA A 2 14.98 -31.80 -30.11
C ALA A 2 14.30 -30.64 -30.86
N LYS A 3 13.29 -30.94 -31.68
CA LYS A 3 12.47 -29.90 -32.32
C LYS A 3 11.73 -29.15 -31.24
N ASP A 4 11.89 -27.83 -31.17
CA ASP A 4 11.10 -26.95 -30.32
C ASP A 4 9.61 -27.18 -30.59
N GLN A 5 8.97 -27.89 -29.68
CA GLN A 5 7.55 -28.13 -29.72
C GLN A 5 6.87 -26.80 -29.40
N LYS A 6 6.20 -26.20 -30.39
CA LYS A 6 5.47 -24.94 -30.22
C LYS A 6 4.56 -25.10 -29.00
N PRO A 7 4.65 -24.21 -27.99
CA PRO A 7 3.84 -24.34 -26.79
C PRO A 7 2.37 -24.44 -27.19
N SER A 8 1.68 -25.46 -26.66
CA SER A 8 0.25 -25.65 -26.85
C SER A 8 -0.46 -24.31 -26.67
N ALA A 9 -1.32 -23.94 -27.62
CA ALA A 9 -2.15 -22.75 -27.48
C ALA A 9 -2.88 -22.82 -26.15
N LEU A 10 -2.82 -21.74 -25.36
CA LEU A 10 -3.57 -21.67 -24.11
C LEU A 10 -5.06 -21.83 -24.45
N PRO A 11 -5.81 -22.66 -23.70
CA PRO A 11 -7.23 -22.83 -23.96
C PRO A 11 -8.03 -21.54 -23.70
N TYR A 12 -7.42 -20.58 -22.97
CA TYR A 12 -7.93 -19.23 -22.79
C TYR A 12 -6.81 -18.22 -23.03
N ASP A 13 -7.07 -17.22 -23.86
CA ASP A 13 -6.28 -16.00 -23.96
C ASP A 13 -7.08 -14.78 -23.50
N THR A 14 -6.42 -13.62 -23.44
CA THR A 14 -7.02 -12.36 -23.01
C THR A 14 -8.25 -11.98 -23.85
N GLU A 15 -8.20 -12.19 -25.16
CA GLU A 15 -9.30 -11.84 -26.08
C GLU A 15 -10.52 -12.72 -25.82
N THR A 16 -10.30 -14.02 -25.65
CA THR A 16 -11.34 -14.99 -25.28
C THR A 16 -11.96 -14.63 -23.93
N LEU A 17 -11.15 -14.22 -22.95
CA LEU A 17 -11.67 -13.78 -21.65
C LEU A 17 -12.56 -12.54 -21.75
N LEU A 18 -12.18 -11.58 -22.60
CA LEU A 18 -12.90 -10.31 -22.73
C LEU A 18 -14.15 -10.42 -23.59
N ALA A 19 -14.17 -11.32 -24.56
CA ALA A 19 -15.36 -11.65 -25.35
C ALA A 19 -16.43 -12.42 -24.54
N GLY A 20 -16.20 -12.70 -23.26
CA GLY A 20 -17.05 -13.58 -22.46
C GLY A 20 -17.00 -15.04 -22.91
N GLY A 21 -15.93 -15.42 -23.62
CA GLY A 21 -15.77 -16.69 -24.34
C GLY A 21 -15.61 -17.95 -23.48
N PHE A 22 -15.91 -17.90 -22.18
CA PHE A 22 -16.12 -19.13 -21.40
C PHE A 22 -17.55 -19.55 -21.60
N GLY A 23 -17.78 -20.73 -22.19
CA GLY A 23 -19.12 -21.30 -22.28
C GLY A 23 -19.82 -21.32 -20.91
N ARG A 24 -19.07 -21.61 -19.83
CA ARG A 24 -19.52 -21.52 -18.43
C ARG A 24 -18.38 -21.10 -17.50
N LEU A 25 -18.69 -20.34 -16.44
CA LEU A 25 -17.73 -19.98 -15.37
C LEU A 25 -17.07 -21.23 -14.75
N ALA A 26 -17.82 -22.32 -14.63
CA ALA A 26 -17.33 -23.60 -14.09
C ALA A 26 -16.18 -24.20 -14.92
N ASP A 27 -16.20 -24.05 -16.24
CA ASP A 27 -15.15 -24.56 -17.12
C ASP A 27 -13.85 -23.77 -16.92
N PHE A 28 -13.97 -22.44 -16.79
CA PHE A 28 -12.85 -21.58 -16.47
C PHE A 28 -12.24 -21.90 -15.11
N GLU A 29 -13.07 -22.09 -14.07
CA GLU A 29 -12.59 -22.50 -12.75
C GLU A 29 -11.89 -23.86 -12.78
N MET A 30 -12.40 -24.81 -13.56
CA MET A 30 -11.80 -26.14 -13.72
C MET A 30 -10.43 -26.05 -14.39
N TRP A 31 -10.32 -25.27 -15.46
CA TRP A 31 -9.02 -24.99 -16.09
C TRP A 31 -8.07 -24.30 -15.12
N LEU A 32 -8.54 -23.28 -14.39
CA LEU A 32 -7.74 -22.46 -13.48
C LEU A 32 -7.06 -23.30 -12.38
N ARG A 33 -7.72 -24.37 -11.91
CA ARG A 33 -7.13 -25.35 -10.96
C ARG A 33 -5.90 -26.07 -11.49
N THR A 34 -5.76 -26.17 -12.81
CA THR A 34 -4.62 -26.80 -13.49
C THR A 34 -3.68 -25.79 -14.15
N ALA A 35 -4.08 -24.53 -14.26
CA ALA A 35 -3.28 -23.47 -14.84
C ALA A 35 -1.95 -23.31 -14.10
N SER A 36 -0.88 -23.03 -14.84
CA SER A 36 0.43 -22.73 -14.27
C SER A 36 0.47 -21.32 -13.68
N CYS A 37 1.51 -21.04 -12.89
CA CYS A 37 1.77 -19.69 -12.39
C CYS A 37 1.99 -18.69 -13.54
N GLU A 38 2.64 -19.14 -14.62
CA GLU A 38 2.92 -18.32 -15.81
C GLU A 38 1.65 -17.99 -16.58
N ASP A 39 0.78 -18.98 -16.82
CA ASP A 39 -0.49 -18.76 -17.52
C ASP A 39 -1.39 -17.83 -16.73
N THR A 40 -1.49 -18.06 -15.42
CA THR A 40 -2.28 -17.21 -14.52
C THR A 40 -1.77 -15.76 -14.54
N ALA A 41 -0.45 -15.55 -14.44
CA ALA A 41 0.15 -14.22 -14.49
C ALA A 41 -0.07 -13.53 -15.84
N ARG A 42 0.10 -14.24 -16.96
CA ARG A 42 -0.14 -13.71 -18.30
C ARG A 42 -1.57 -13.23 -18.48
N LEU A 43 -2.56 -13.98 -18.01
CA LEU A 43 -3.96 -13.55 -18.09
C LEU A 43 -4.25 -12.33 -17.21
N ILE A 44 -3.71 -12.28 -15.99
CA ILE A 44 -3.87 -11.09 -15.12
C ILE A 44 -3.29 -9.84 -15.78
N LEU A 45 -2.07 -9.94 -16.32
CA LEU A 45 -1.38 -8.82 -16.96
C LEU A 45 -2.04 -8.43 -18.30
N GLY A 46 -2.49 -9.42 -19.08
CA GLY A 46 -3.14 -9.22 -20.36
C GLY A 46 -4.49 -8.53 -20.24
N LEU A 47 -5.34 -8.95 -19.29
CA LEU A 47 -6.64 -8.34 -19.03
C LEU A 47 -6.52 -6.83 -18.76
N LYS A 48 -5.44 -6.41 -18.10
CA LYS A 48 -5.20 -5.02 -17.71
C LYS A 48 -4.81 -4.11 -18.89
N ALA A 49 -3.98 -4.62 -19.80
CA ALA A 49 -3.58 -3.85 -20.99
C ALA A 49 -4.78 -3.48 -21.86
N GLN A 50 -5.77 -4.38 -22.00
CA GLN A 50 -7.02 -4.07 -22.72
C GLN A 50 -8.04 -3.31 -21.85
N GLN A 51 -7.96 -3.41 -20.52
CA GLN A 51 -8.83 -2.66 -19.59
C GLN A 51 -8.64 -1.14 -19.67
N ALA A 52 -7.47 -0.64 -20.08
CA ALA A 52 -7.28 0.78 -20.35
C ALA A 52 -8.17 1.28 -21.50
N GLN A 53 -8.74 0.38 -22.30
CA GLN A 53 -9.52 0.70 -23.50
C GLN A 53 -11.02 0.44 -23.37
N GLN A 54 -11.50 -0.39 -22.42
CA GLN A 54 -12.93 -0.74 -22.33
C GLN A 54 -13.46 -0.85 -20.89
N ALA A 55 -14.64 -0.28 -20.63
CA ALA A 55 -15.29 -0.15 -19.33
C ALA A 55 -16.01 -1.41 -18.82
N LEU A 56 -15.83 -2.57 -19.45
CA LEU A 56 -16.55 -3.80 -19.09
C LEU A 56 -15.68 -4.71 -18.22
N TRP A 57 -15.96 -4.69 -16.93
CA TRP A 57 -15.32 -5.58 -15.96
C TRP A 57 -16.23 -6.76 -15.60
N ASN A 58 -15.72 -7.97 -15.78
CA ASN A 58 -16.16 -9.13 -15.01
C ASN A 58 -15.28 -9.25 -13.75
N ALA A 59 -15.60 -8.49 -12.70
CA ALA A 59 -14.93 -8.57 -11.39
C ALA A 59 -14.69 -10.01 -10.86
N PRO A 60 -15.59 -10.99 -11.11
CA PRO A 60 -15.36 -12.37 -10.69
C PRO A 60 -14.10 -13.02 -11.31
N VAL A 61 -13.82 -12.83 -12.60
CA VAL A 61 -12.70 -13.50 -13.30
C VAL A 61 -11.36 -13.03 -12.77
N THR A 62 -11.19 -11.70 -12.61
CA THR A 62 -9.95 -11.15 -12.05
C THR A 62 -9.74 -11.64 -10.62
N THR A 63 -10.81 -11.72 -9.82
CA THR A 63 -10.75 -12.23 -8.45
C THR A 63 -10.30 -13.69 -8.40
N LEU A 64 -10.83 -14.54 -9.28
CA LEU A 64 -10.43 -15.93 -9.41
C LEU A 64 -8.96 -16.07 -9.82
N LEU A 65 -8.53 -15.34 -10.84
CA LEU A 65 -7.13 -15.34 -11.30
C LEU A 65 -6.16 -14.91 -10.20
N VAL A 66 -6.48 -13.81 -9.51
CA VAL A 66 -5.66 -13.30 -8.40
C VAL A 66 -5.61 -14.32 -7.26
N ARG A 67 -6.77 -14.91 -6.87
CA ARG A 67 -6.83 -15.97 -5.87
C ARG A 67 -5.96 -17.15 -6.25
N ARG A 68 -6.08 -17.64 -7.49
CA ARG A 68 -5.25 -18.73 -7.99
C ARG A 68 -3.77 -18.37 -7.97
N PHE A 69 -3.43 -17.15 -8.37
CA PHE A 69 -2.03 -16.70 -8.36
C PHE A 69 -1.44 -16.76 -6.96
N ARG A 70 -2.21 -16.38 -5.93
CA ARG A 70 -1.79 -16.46 -4.51
C ARG A 70 -1.53 -17.89 -4.02
N GLU A 71 -2.12 -18.91 -4.65
CA GLU A 71 -1.90 -20.32 -4.29
C GLU A 71 -0.49 -20.80 -4.68
N PHE A 72 0.21 -20.11 -5.59
CA PHE A 72 1.59 -20.46 -5.94
C PHE A 72 2.58 -19.93 -4.90
N SER A 73 3.69 -20.65 -4.73
CA SER A 73 4.79 -20.22 -3.87
C SER A 73 5.25 -18.82 -4.26
N VAL A 74 5.68 -18.05 -3.26
CA VAL A 74 6.19 -16.68 -3.46
C VAL A 74 7.33 -16.68 -4.49
N ASP A 75 8.26 -17.64 -4.40
CA ASP A 75 9.38 -17.75 -5.35
C ASP A 75 8.90 -18.03 -6.78
N ASN A 76 7.88 -18.88 -6.98
CA ASN A 76 7.31 -19.14 -8.30
C ASN A 76 6.63 -17.89 -8.86
N ARG A 77 5.83 -17.18 -8.04
CA ARG A 77 5.19 -15.92 -8.42
C ARG A 77 6.23 -14.90 -8.87
N PHE A 78 7.30 -14.71 -8.10
CA PHE A 78 8.39 -13.80 -8.46
C PHE A 78 9.11 -14.23 -9.73
N ALA A 79 9.53 -15.49 -9.84
CA ALA A 79 10.24 -15.98 -11.02
C ALA A 79 9.45 -15.75 -12.31
N VAL A 80 8.14 -16.01 -12.27
CA VAL A 80 7.24 -15.73 -13.40
C VAL A 80 7.15 -14.23 -13.70
N LEU A 81 6.99 -13.37 -12.70
CA LEU A 81 6.92 -11.92 -12.93
C LEU A 81 8.24 -11.36 -13.50
N VAL A 82 9.39 -11.86 -13.04
CA VAL A 82 10.71 -11.51 -13.60
C VAL A 82 10.76 -11.89 -15.09
N LYS A 83 10.38 -13.14 -15.40
CA LYS A 83 10.40 -13.70 -16.75
C LYS A 83 9.49 -12.89 -17.68
N LEU A 84 8.24 -12.66 -17.28
CA LEU A 84 7.28 -11.91 -18.08
C LEU A 84 7.71 -10.46 -18.31
N ASN A 85 8.33 -9.83 -17.31
CA ASN A 85 8.89 -8.48 -17.45
C ASN A 85 10.09 -8.43 -18.41
N ALA A 86 10.90 -9.48 -18.48
CA ALA A 86 12.00 -9.57 -19.44
C ALA A 86 11.49 -9.79 -20.87
N ASP A 87 10.45 -10.61 -21.04
CA ASP A 87 9.91 -11.00 -22.34
C ASP A 87 9.07 -9.90 -23.00
N THR A 88 8.40 -9.06 -22.22
CA THR A 88 7.57 -7.98 -22.74
C THR A 88 8.31 -6.66 -22.70
N LYS A 89 8.46 -6.01 -23.86
CA LYS A 89 9.02 -4.65 -23.94
C LYS A 89 8.20 -3.61 -23.16
N ARG A 90 6.97 -3.96 -22.73
CA ARG A 90 6.06 -3.14 -21.94
C ARG A 90 5.06 -4.05 -21.20
N VAL A 91 5.42 -4.65 -20.07
CA VAL A 91 4.36 -4.92 -19.08
C VAL A 91 3.85 -3.54 -18.68
N GLU A 92 2.59 -3.23 -18.97
CA GLU A 92 1.98 -2.07 -18.35
C GLU A 92 1.96 -2.31 -16.85
N VAL A 93 2.87 -1.64 -16.14
CA VAL A 93 3.13 -1.79 -14.71
C VAL A 93 1.86 -1.53 -13.88
N SER A 94 0.86 -0.87 -14.47
CA SER A 94 -0.48 -0.65 -13.91
C SER A 94 -1.23 -1.96 -13.63
N GLY A 95 -0.92 -3.08 -14.29
CA GLY A 95 -1.46 -4.39 -13.93
C GLY A 95 -0.82 -4.97 -12.67
N CYS A 96 0.45 -4.64 -12.44
CA CYS A 96 1.24 -5.26 -11.40
C CYS A 96 0.97 -4.70 -10.01
N HIS A 97 0.40 -3.50 -9.85
CA HIS A 97 0.17 -2.92 -8.51
C HIS A 97 -0.69 -3.79 -7.59
N ARG A 98 -1.73 -4.47 -8.11
CA ARG A 98 -2.54 -5.39 -7.31
C ARG A 98 -1.78 -6.65 -6.94
N ILE A 99 -1.05 -7.21 -7.91
CA ILE A 99 -0.22 -8.40 -7.67
C ILE A 99 0.85 -8.10 -6.63
N PHE A 100 1.50 -6.94 -6.70
CA PHE A 100 2.52 -6.52 -5.74
C PHE A 100 1.93 -6.12 -4.38
N GLY A 101 0.76 -5.48 -4.36
CA GLY A 101 0.01 -5.25 -3.12
C GLY A 101 -0.31 -6.56 -2.42
N ASP A 102 -0.83 -7.54 -3.15
CA ASP A 102 -1.12 -8.88 -2.64
C ASP A 102 0.14 -9.62 -2.16
N LEU A 103 1.22 -9.58 -2.95
CA LEU A 103 2.51 -10.17 -2.56
C LEU A 103 3.06 -9.53 -1.27
N ALA A 104 2.84 -8.23 -1.09
CA ALA A 104 3.23 -7.53 0.11
C ALA A 104 2.33 -7.87 1.31
N GLU A 105 1.05 -8.20 1.10
CA GLU A 105 0.15 -8.65 2.19
C GLU A 105 0.44 -10.08 2.66
N ASP A 106 0.86 -10.99 1.78
CA ASP A 106 0.97 -12.43 2.10
C ASP A 106 2.12 -12.79 3.04
N ALA A 107 3.37 -12.35 2.77
CA ALA A 107 4.50 -12.86 3.56
C ALA A 107 5.74 -11.97 3.60
N LEU A 108 6.09 -11.25 2.54
CA LEU A 108 7.41 -10.59 2.47
C LEU A 108 7.30 -9.26 1.72
N PRO A 109 6.64 -8.23 2.31
CA PRO A 109 6.62 -6.89 1.75
C PRO A 109 8.01 -6.44 1.30
N ARG A 110 9.04 -6.78 2.10
CA ARG A 110 10.44 -6.51 1.76
C ARG A 110 10.89 -7.16 0.45
N ARG A 111 10.62 -8.46 0.24
CA ARG A 111 11.01 -9.13 -1.02
C ARG A 111 10.26 -8.58 -2.23
N ALA A 112 8.98 -8.21 -2.06
CA ALA A 112 8.22 -7.51 -3.09
C ALA A 112 8.82 -6.14 -3.41
N GLY A 113 9.18 -5.39 -2.37
CA GLY A 113 9.88 -4.13 -2.48
C GLY A 113 11.22 -4.25 -3.19
N ASP A 114 12.08 -5.17 -2.76
CA ASP A 114 13.41 -5.38 -3.33
C ASP A 114 13.31 -5.79 -4.81
N PHE A 115 12.32 -6.60 -5.17
CA PHE A 115 12.04 -6.92 -6.56
C PHE A 115 11.67 -5.67 -7.37
N LEU A 116 10.71 -4.86 -6.89
CA LEU A 116 10.32 -3.61 -7.53
C LEU A 116 11.51 -2.66 -7.70
N ALA A 117 12.32 -2.52 -6.66
CA ALA A 117 13.41 -1.58 -6.63
C ALA A 117 14.58 -1.99 -7.54
N LEU A 118 14.92 -3.29 -7.57
CA LEU A 118 16.10 -3.81 -8.26
C LEU A 118 15.83 -4.28 -9.69
N LYS A 119 14.59 -4.67 -10.03
CA LYS A 119 14.28 -5.35 -11.29
C LYS A 119 13.40 -4.56 -12.24
N LEU A 120 12.68 -3.54 -11.75
CA LEU A 120 11.88 -2.68 -12.62
C LEU A 120 12.63 -1.37 -12.95
N PRO A 121 12.60 -0.94 -14.23
CA PRO A 121 13.02 0.40 -14.59
C PRO A 121 12.27 1.46 -13.78
N GLN A 122 12.95 2.58 -13.51
CA GLN A 122 12.31 3.72 -12.87
C GLN A 122 11.12 4.19 -13.70
N SER A 123 9.95 4.29 -13.06
CA SER A 123 8.71 4.75 -13.66
C SER A 123 7.74 5.16 -12.56
N PRO A 124 6.80 6.10 -12.82
CA PRO A 124 5.82 6.51 -11.83
C PRO A 124 5.03 5.34 -11.21
N VAL A 125 4.81 4.27 -11.98
CA VAL A 125 4.07 3.12 -11.51
C VAL A 125 4.90 2.21 -10.61
N ARG A 126 6.20 2.01 -10.91
CA ARG A 126 7.11 1.35 -9.98
C ARG A 126 7.10 2.10 -8.65
N ASP A 127 7.19 3.42 -8.70
CA ASP A 127 7.28 4.25 -7.52
C ASP A 127 5.98 4.19 -6.69
N GLN A 128 4.83 4.20 -7.36
CA GLN A 128 3.53 3.96 -6.72
C GLN A 128 3.45 2.57 -6.07
N ALA A 129 3.94 1.52 -6.74
CA ALA A 129 3.95 0.16 -6.19
C ALA A 129 4.85 0.06 -4.95
N MET A 130 6.04 0.68 -4.98
CA MET A 130 6.93 0.79 -3.84
C MET A 130 6.26 1.53 -2.67
N GLY A 131 5.51 2.61 -2.94
CA GLY A 131 4.70 3.29 -1.93
C GLY A 131 3.60 2.40 -1.32
N GLY A 132 3.01 1.52 -2.13
CA GLY A 132 2.09 0.48 -1.66
C GLY A 132 2.75 -0.53 -0.72
N VAL A 133 3.93 -1.03 -1.09
CA VAL A 133 4.74 -1.93 -0.26
C VAL A 133 5.10 -1.29 1.07
N ALA A 134 5.62 -0.06 1.06
CA ALA A 134 5.98 0.66 2.28
C ALA A 134 4.78 0.88 3.20
N ARG A 135 3.59 1.16 2.64
CA ARG A 135 2.36 1.29 3.41
C ARG A 135 1.97 -0.02 4.09
N ILE A 136 2.13 -1.15 3.40
CA ILE A 136 1.85 -2.48 3.97
C ILE A 136 2.87 -2.82 5.06
N MET A 137 4.16 -2.58 4.83
CA MET A 137 5.20 -2.71 5.86
C MET A 137 4.88 -1.88 7.11
N ALA A 138 4.42 -0.63 6.91
CA ALA A 138 4.11 0.27 8.01
C ALA A 138 2.90 -0.18 8.86
N LYS A 139 2.08 -1.13 8.40
CA LYS A 139 1.03 -1.74 9.24
C LYS A 139 1.63 -2.59 10.36
N THR A 140 2.78 -3.22 10.14
CA THR A 140 3.44 -4.10 11.12
C THR A 140 4.64 -3.41 11.79
N SER A 141 5.46 -2.71 11.02
CA SER A 141 6.63 -1.98 11.52
C SER A 141 6.91 -0.75 10.67
N LEU A 142 6.59 0.43 11.20
CA LEU A 142 6.93 1.70 10.55
C LEU A 142 8.45 1.87 10.40
N GLY A 143 9.22 1.50 11.43
CA GLY A 143 10.69 1.57 11.39
C GLY A 143 11.28 0.78 10.22
N GLU A 144 10.86 -0.48 10.05
CA GLU A 144 11.31 -1.30 8.92
C GLU A 144 10.87 -0.75 7.57
N ALA A 145 9.65 -0.22 7.46
CA ALA A 145 9.17 0.41 6.24
C ALA A 145 10.06 1.59 5.82
N LEU A 146 10.46 2.42 6.80
CA LEU A 146 11.31 3.58 6.58
C LEU A 146 12.75 3.18 6.24
N ASP A 147 13.31 2.22 6.96
CA ASP A 147 14.65 1.68 6.68
C ASP A 147 14.72 1.10 5.27
N TRP A 148 13.65 0.42 4.86
CA TRP A 148 13.54 -0.10 3.50
C TRP A 148 13.44 1.02 2.45
N LEU A 149 12.64 2.06 2.68
CA LEU A 149 12.56 3.22 1.79
C LEU A 149 13.91 3.95 1.67
N ASP A 150 14.64 4.09 2.77
CA ASP A 150 15.94 4.77 2.81
C ASP A 150 17.02 3.98 2.07
N ALA A 151 16.98 2.65 2.17
CA ALA A 151 17.89 1.76 1.45
C ALA A 151 17.64 1.75 -0.08
N HIS A 152 16.44 2.12 -0.53
CA HIS A 152 16.01 1.98 -1.93
C HIS A 152 15.76 3.32 -2.61
N GLN A 153 16.53 4.38 -2.25
CA GLN A 153 16.41 5.73 -2.79
C GLN A 153 16.00 5.73 -4.27
N PHE A 154 14.85 6.32 -4.54
CA PHE A 154 14.25 6.29 -5.85
C PHE A 154 14.99 7.33 -6.70
N GLY A 155 15.88 6.90 -7.61
CA GLY A 155 16.52 7.82 -8.55
C GLY A 155 17.79 8.54 -8.09
N GLY A 156 18.41 8.16 -6.96
CA GLY A 156 19.72 8.69 -6.54
C GLY A 156 19.73 10.12 -5.98
N LYS A 157 18.56 10.76 -5.87
CA LYS A 157 18.30 11.94 -5.05
C LYS A 157 16.98 11.70 -4.31
N VAL A 158 16.75 12.39 -3.19
CA VAL A 158 15.44 12.38 -2.50
C VAL A 158 14.39 12.88 -3.51
N ASN A 159 13.69 11.95 -4.16
CA ASN A 159 12.68 12.28 -5.15
C ASN A 159 11.32 12.42 -4.46
N TYR A 160 10.41 13.12 -5.13
CA TYR A 160 9.06 13.40 -4.63
C TYR A 160 8.31 12.12 -4.25
N GLU A 161 8.58 11.03 -4.95
CA GLU A 161 7.94 9.73 -4.80
C GLU A 161 8.35 9.02 -3.52
N THR A 162 9.65 9.03 -3.17
CA THR A 162 10.15 8.53 -1.89
C THR A 162 9.45 9.25 -0.74
N LEU A 163 9.31 10.58 -0.87
CA LEU A 163 8.65 11.41 0.13
C LEU A 163 7.15 11.11 0.20
N SER A 164 6.50 10.89 -0.93
CA SER A 164 5.09 10.48 -0.99
C SER A 164 4.87 9.11 -0.34
N ALA A 165 5.74 8.13 -0.60
CA ALA A 165 5.72 6.80 0.00
C ALA A 165 5.94 6.88 1.51
N ARG A 166 6.94 7.64 1.97
CA ARG A 166 7.24 7.88 3.38
C ARG A 166 6.05 8.51 4.11
N ARG A 167 5.47 9.59 3.56
CA ARG A 167 4.26 10.22 4.10
C ARG A 167 3.09 9.24 4.20
N SER A 168 2.89 8.43 3.17
CA SER A 168 1.84 7.40 3.16
C SER A 168 2.04 6.34 4.24
N ALA A 169 3.28 5.88 4.43
CA ALA A 169 3.65 4.91 5.47
C ALA A 169 3.42 5.47 6.87
N VAL A 170 3.89 6.70 7.14
CA VAL A 170 3.69 7.40 8.41
C VAL A 170 2.21 7.61 8.70
N SER A 171 1.44 8.11 7.73
CA SER A 171 -0.01 8.32 7.89
C SER A 171 -0.74 7.01 8.19
N GLN A 172 -0.37 5.92 7.51
CA GLN A 172 -0.95 4.59 7.77
C GLN A 172 -0.62 4.11 9.19
N ALA A 173 0.64 4.22 9.62
CA ALA A 173 1.04 3.82 10.95
C ALA A 173 0.36 4.67 12.03
N ALA A 174 0.27 5.98 11.83
CA ALA A 174 -0.37 6.92 12.75
C ALA A 174 -1.88 6.66 12.92
N SER A 175 -2.55 6.18 11.87
CA SER A 175 -3.97 5.80 11.96
C SER A 175 -4.20 4.58 12.87
N THR A 176 -3.17 3.73 13.02
CA THR A 176 -3.24 2.49 13.82
C THR A 176 -2.73 2.72 15.24
N ASN A 177 -1.50 3.21 15.37
CA ASN A 177 -0.82 3.43 16.64
C ASN A 177 -0.04 4.77 16.61
N PRO A 178 -0.72 5.91 16.83
CA PRO A 178 -0.07 7.22 16.77
C PRO A 178 1.00 7.41 17.84
N ALA A 179 0.85 6.80 19.02
CA ALA A 179 1.85 6.85 20.08
C ALA A 179 3.19 6.23 19.67
N ALA A 180 3.16 5.08 18.98
CA ALA A 180 4.37 4.46 18.45
C ALA A 180 5.05 5.32 17.38
N VAL A 181 4.27 6.01 16.54
CA VAL A 181 4.83 6.95 15.55
C VAL A 181 5.47 8.16 16.22
N ALA A 182 4.86 8.68 17.28
CA ALA A 182 5.42 9.78 18.07
C ALA A 182 6.72 9.37 18.78
N GLN A 183 6.78 8.15 19.34
CA GLN A 183 8.02 7.62 19.89
C GLN A 183 9.12 7.53 18.83
N LEU A 184 8.78 7.05 17.62
CA LEU A 184 9.74 6.95 16.53
C LEU A 184 10.28 8.32 16.08
N LEU A 185 9.51 9.40 16.25
CA LEU A 185 9.97 10.77 15.99
C LEU A 185 11.10 11.18 16.95
N LEU A 186 11.05 10.73 18.21
CA LEU A 186 12.12 10.96 19.19
C LEU A 186 13.34 10.09 18.89
N ASP A 187 13.10 8.81 18.59
CA ASP A 187 14.16 7.83 18.34
C ASP A 187 14.93 8.12 17.05
N ARG A 188 14.29 8.80 16.09
CA ARG A 188 14.87 9.15 14.78
C ARG A 188 14.74 10.66 14.53
N PRO A 189 15.63 11.49 15.10
CA PRO A 189 15.70 12.92 14.79
C PRO A 189 15.78 13.14 13.27
N GLY A 190 14.98 14.07 12.75
CA GLY A 190 14.89 14.32 11.30
C GLY A 190 13.95 13.38 10.54
N LEU A 191 13.21 12.50 11.22
CA LEU A 191 12.25 11.56 10.58
C LEU A 191 11.33 12.25 9.55
N PHE A 192 10.90 13.48 9.84
CA PHE A 192 10.02 14.25 8.95
C PHE A 192 10.72 15.33 8.14
N GLU A 193 12.00 15.61 8.35
CA GLU A 193 12.70 16.78 7.78
C GLU A 193 12.55 16.86 6.26
N ASN A 194 12.65 15.71 5.57
CA ASN A 194 12.47 15.65 4.12
C ASN A 194 11.03 15.37 3.67
N SER A 195 10.10 15.05 4.57
CA SER A 195 8.74 14.56 4.26
C SER A 195 7.62 15.57 4.56
N GLY A 196 7.94 16.86 4.59
CA GLY A 196 6.99 17.92 4.97
C GLY A 196 7.07 18.31 6.45
N GLY A 197 8.07 17.81 7.18
CA GLY A 197 8.54 18.34 8.46
C GLY A 197 7.43 18.59 9.48
N PRO A 198 7.29 19.84 9.97
CA PRO A 198 6.28 20.21 10.96
C PRO A 198 4.84 19.82 10.58
N GLN A 199 4.49 19.82 9.29
CA GLN A 199 3.14 19.47 8.84
C GLN A 199 2.81 17.98 9.06
N GLN A 200 3.79 17.08 8.99
CA GLN A 200 3.58 15.67 9.33
C GLN A 200 3.34 15.48 10.83
N VAL A 201 4.05 16.24 11.67
CA VAL A 201 3.81 16.26 13.12
C VAL A 201 2.40 16.74 13.41
N LYS A 202 1.97 17.83 12.76
CA LYS A 202 0.58 18.32 12.88
C LYS A 202 -0.43 17.21 12.57
N SER A 203 -0.30 16.56 11.41
CA SER A 203 -1.22 15.48 11.00
C SER A 203 -1.17 14.24 11.91
N LEU A 204 -0.02 13.92 12.48
CA LEU A 204 0.13 12.88 13.50
C LEU A 204 -0.69 13.23 14.75
N PHE A 205 -0.50 14.42 15.31
CA PHE A 205 -1.22 14.85 16.51
C PHE A 205 -2.70 15.09 16.26
N GLU A 206 -3.10 15.54 15.07
CA GLU A 206 -4.53 15.59 14.68
C GLU A 206 -5.14 14.19 14.67
N THR A 207 -4.41 13.20 14.14
CA THR A 207 -4.89 11.81 14.12
C THR A 207 -4.94 11.22 15.51
N TRP A 208 -3.92 11.48 16.33
CA TRP A 208 -3.87 11.02 17.70
C TRP A 208 -4.98 11.65 18.54
N ALA A 209 -5.10 12.97 18.54
CA ALA A 209 -6.05 13.69 19.39
C ALA A 209 -7.51 13.36 19.07
N ARG A 210 -7.83 13.05 17.80
CA ARG A 210 -9.16 12.52 17.44
C ARG A 210 -9.47 11.15 18.05
N LYS A 211 -8.46 10.30 18.27
CA LYS A 211 -8.61 8.94 18.80
C LYS A 211 -8.46 8.88 20.32
N ASP A 212 -7.47 9.60 20.85
CA ASP A 212 -7.09 9.64 22.26
C ASP A 212 -6.43 11.00 22.59
N PRO A 213 -7.23 12.05 22.86
CA PRO A 213 -6.72 13.38 23.13
C PRO A 213 -5.98 13.47 24.47
N ALA A 214 -6.37 12.67 25.47
CA ALA A 214 -5.71 12.65 26.77
C ALA A 214 -4.32 12.03 26.66
N GLY A 215 -4.19 10.91 25.96
CA GLY A 215 -2.89 10.28 25.71
C GLY A 215 -1.97 11.15 24.86
N ALA A 216 -2.51 11.81 23.82
CA ALA A 216 -1.72 12.73 23.00
C ALA A 216 -1.18 13.92 23.79
N ALA A 217 -2.00 14.51 24.68
CA ALA A 217 -1.59 15.61 25.54
C ALA A 217 -0.55 15.17 26.58
N ALA A 218 -0.81 14.09 27.31
CA ALA A 218 0.10 13.56 28.32
C ALA A 218 1.47 13.17 27.71
N TRP A 219 1.47 12.64 26.49
CA TRP A 219 2.71 12.34 25.79
C TRP A 219 3.51 13.61 25.47
N LEU A 220 2.87 14.66 24.94
CA LEU A 220 3.55 15.91 24.59
C LEU A 220 4.11 16.62 25.83
N GLU A 221 3.41 16.56 26.98
CA GLU A 221 3.89 17.12 28.24
C GLU A 221 5.15 16.45 28.78
N THR A 222 5.32 15.15 28.52
CA THR A 222 6.45 14.35 29.02
C THR A 222 7.60 14.23 28.02
N HIS A 223 7.36 14.58 26.75
CA HIS A 223 8.33 14.46 25.66
C HIS A 223 8.45 15.78 24.90
N PRO A 224 9.29 16.72 25.37
CA PRO A 224 9.47 17.99 24.70
C PRO A 224 10.01 17.77 23.29
N LEU A 225 9.25 18.26 22.30
CA LEU A 225 9.64 18.24 20.90
C LEU A 225 10.51 19.46 20.56
N PRO A 226 11.29 19.42 19.46
CA PRO A 226 11.87 20.64 18.91
C PRO A 226 10.81 21.73 18.71
N ALA A 227 11.16 22.99 18.92
CA ALA A 227 10.21 24.11 18.92
C ALA A 227 9.27 24.12 17.69
N ALA A 228 9.82 23.92 16.48
CA ALA A 228 9.03 23.87 15.25
C ALA A 228 7.96 22.76 15.22
N TYR A 229 8.16 21.67 15.95
CA TYR A 229 7.21 20.56 16.06
C TYR A 229 6.22 20.79 17.20
N GLN A 230 6.68 21.37 18.31
CA GLN A 230 5.82 21.77 19.43
C GLN A 230 4.78 22.80 18.98
N GLU A 231 5.20 23.81 18.19
CA GLU A 231 4.31 24.81 17.57
C GLU A 231 3.20 24.21 16.70
N MET A 232 3.40 23.00 16.16
CA MET A 232 2.40 22.31 15.35
C MET A 232 1.47 21.42 16.18
N ALA A 233 2.00 20.82 17.26
CA ALA A 233 1.26 19.88 18.09
C ALA A 233 0.34 20.58 19.10
N GLU A 234 0.82 21.65 19.76
CA GLU A 234 0.08 22.32 20.82
C GLU A 234 -1.27 22.92 20.37
N PRO A 235 -1.37 23.65 19.23
CA PRO A 235 -2.64 24.22 18.81
C PRO A 235 -3.70 23.16 18.50
N VAL A 236 -3.28 21.99 18.00
CA VAL A 236 -4.18 20.86 17.72
C VAL A 236 -4.78 20.35 19.02
N LEU A 237 -3.94 20.11 20.03
CA LEU A 237 -4.39 19.60 21.33
C LEU A 237 -5.25 20.62 22.09
N ALA A 238 -4.90 21.90 22.02
CA ALA A 238 -5.70 22.99 22.59
C ALA A 238 -7.10 23.04 21.95
N SER A 239 -7.18 22.88 20.63
CA SER A 239 -8.45 22.90 19.90
C SER A 239 -9.36 21.72 20.26
N GLU A 240 -8.80 20.51 20.40
CA GLU A 240 -9.54 19.32 20.79
C GLU A 240 -10.00 19.36 22.26
N ARG A 241 -9.20 19.97 23.14
CA ARG A 241 -9.61 20.22 24.54
C ARG A 241 -10.86 21.10 24.61
N LEU A 242 -10.83 22.25 23.93
CA LEU A 242 -11.98 23.17 23.88
C LEU A 242 -13.22 22.52 23.27
N ARG A 243 -13.05 21.73 22.20
CA ARG A 243 -14.14 20.97 21.58
C ARG A 243 -14.81 20.02 22.59
N ARG A 244 -14.03 19.29 23.39
CA ARG A 244 -14.57 18.38 24.41
C ARG A 244 -15.27 19.12 25.53
N GLU A 245 -14.68 20.20 26.05
CA GLU A 245 -15.32 21.03 27.08
C GLU A 245 -16.67 21.61 26.61
N SER A 246 -16.78 21.97 25.32
CA SER A 246 -18.05 22.40 24.73
C SER A 246 -19.08 21.28 24.71
N LEU A 247 -18.71 20.07 24.26
CA LEU A 247 -19.62 18.92 24.21
C LEU A 247 -20.10 18.51 25.61
N GLU A 248 -19.19 18.48 26.59
CA GLU A 248 -19.54 18.16 27.98
C GLU A 248 -20.50 19.20 28.59
N ARG A 249 -20.34 20.47 28.22
CA ARG A 249 -21.27 21.53 28.63
C ARG A 249 -22.65 21.30 28.04
N ASP A 250 -22.74 20.98 26.75
CA ASP A 250 -24.01 20.75 26.06
C ASP A 250 -24.74 19.52 26.60
N ASP A 251 -24.01 18.44 26.91
CA ASP A 251 -24.57 17.24 27.55
C ASP A 251 -25.12 17.55 28.95
N ARG A 252 -24.42 18.35 29.75
CA ARG A 252 -24.90 18.77 31.08
C ARG A 252 -26.19 19.58 30.98
N LEU A 253 -26.26 20.50 30.02
CA LEU A 253 -27.48 21.27 29.79
C LEU A 253 -28.63 20.37 29.38
N THR A 254 -28.43 19.47 28.42
CA THR A 254 -29.45 18.54 27.93
C THR A 254 -30.00 17.63 29.03
N ASN A 255 -29.13 17.13 29.91
CA ASN A 255 -29.53 16.32 31.06
C ASN A 255 -30.27 17.13 32.13
N ALA A 256 -29.93 18.41 32.32
CA ALA A 256 -30.64 19.27 33.26
C ALA A 256 -32.09 19.53 32.79
N TRP A 257 -32.31 19.72 31.49
CA TRP A 257 -33.66 19.91 30.93
C TRP A 257 -34.53 18.66 30.98
N SER A 258 -33.94 17.47 30.89
CA SER A 258 -34.70 16.22 30.86
C SER A 258 -35.18 15.74 32.23
N ASN A 259 -34.61 16.28 33.31
CA ASN A 259 -34.87 15.85 34.69
C ASN A 259 -35.69 16.87 35.51
N GLY A 260 -36.15 17.96 34.90
CA GLY A 260 -36.98 19.01 35.54
C GLY A 260 -38.38 19.05 34.95
#